data_AF-A0A8T6XKV7-F1
#
_entry.id   AF-A0A8T6XKV7-F1
#
_cell.length_a   1.000
_cell.length_b   1.000
_cell.length_c   1.000
_cell.angle_alpha   90.00
_cell.angle_beta   90.00
_cell.angle_gamma   90.00
#
_symmetry.space_group_name_H-M   'P 1'
#
loop_
_entity.id
_entity.type
_entity.pdbx_description
1 polymer ?
#
loop_
_entity_poly.entity_id
_entity_poly.type
_entity_poly.pdbx_seq_one_letter_code
_entity_poly.pdbx_strand_id
1 'polypeptide(L)'
;MSSIKESFNQISPSEFFYRNRDLAGFSNPTRSLYTAVREFVENSLDACDQQRILPEVHLSIKAVDPELQDPKQYILTVKDNGPGVESKHIPLAFGTVLYGSKFGLKQARGMFGLGATMAILYGQITTNKPVTVKSSVDGKVQHDYELLLDIQKNKPVIQKHNIKEVSKTGLTVSIYLEGDYSKAGTKIRDYVYQTSLITPYATITFDDPKGQKFHYGRIVKTMPPAPTIIRPHPYGTDVETIRRMIVDSQFTIPAVDNKMIEKVRKDLGLKKKNLSYTAIMERAKTRWKSLSRQVRVVLALMSFLKMDFDQLSKIKIEDIDVANQQLTYWDFGESQSKTVKMDPQSSYYRQLINTVQGETLASFLTKRFQRVGQTTAAKFSEFAGFKPETRIGKMSNQELVKLSESLQKFDDFLSPDPSCLAPLGEEPLEKGMNKFFNPDFCAVIQRPASAYSGFPFVVEMGIAYGGDIPAGGIKVYRFANRIPLLYDEGSDVVLKVVHDTDWTRYKVKGDPPLVVVSHICSTRIPYKTVGKENVADRQEIERELKLALQYLSRKLSSYMSKKGQAEMAKRRANLYAKYIPLIAQFATELSGKKKEPNYKKMLQEEVIVEEVKS
;
A
#
# COMPACT_ATOMS: atom_id res chain seq x y z
N MET A 1 -11.36 20.81 -50.28
CA MET A 1 -11.02 19.97 -49.09
C MET A 1 -10.16 20.82 -48.18
N SER A 2 -10.72 21.31 -47.07
CA SER A 2 -9.97 22.04 -46.05
C SER A 2 -9.00 21.06 -45.37
N SER A 3 -7.69 21.29 -45.50
CA SER A 3 -6.69 20.51 -44.80
C SER A 3 -6.83 20.81 -43.30
N ILE A 4 -7.45 19.90 -42.56
CA ILE A 4 -7.49 19.98 -41.10
C ILE A 4 -6.04 19.91 -40.61
N LYS A 5 -5.49 21.04 -40.19
CA LYS A 5 -4.13 21.13 -39.64
C LYS A 5 -4.19 20.61 -38.22
N GLU A 6 -3.59 19.45 -37.97
CA GLU A 6 -3.51 18.88 -36.63
C GLU A 6 -2.68 19.79 -35.71
N SER A 7 -3.17 20.05 -34.49
CA SER A 7 -2.43 20.78 -33.46
C SER A 7 -2.02 19.82 -32.35
N PHE A 8 -0.73 19.80 -32.04
CA PHE A 8 -0.15 18.99 -30.97
C PHE A 8 -0.15 19.79 -29.67
N ASN A 9 -0.83 19.30 -28.64
CA ASN A 9 -0.94 19.95 -27.33
C ASN A 9 -0.52 18.99 -26.21
N GLN A 10 0.17 19.50 -25.19
CA GLN A 10 0.50 18.78 -23.96
C GLN A 10 -0.50 19.15 -22.86
N ILE A 11 -0.95 18.16 -22.08
CA ILE A 11 -1.84 18.36 -20.93
C ILE A 11 -1.14 18.01 -19.63
N SER A 12 -1.53 18.67 -18.54
CA SER A 12 -1.01 18.40 -17.20
C SER A 12 -1.58 17.08 -16.64
N PRO A 13 -0.96 16.49 -15.60
CA PRO A 13 -1.54 15.33 -14.91
C PRO A 13 -2.95 15.61 -14.37
N SER A 14 -3.15 16.78 -13.76
CA SER A 14 -4.46 17.19 -13.22
C SER A 14 -5.50 17.34 -14.32
N GLU A 15 -5.10 17.87 -15.49
CA GLU A 15 -5.99 17.99 -16.64
C GLU A 15 -6.32 16.62 -17.25
N PHE A 16 -5.35 15.71 -17.34
CA PHE A 16 -5.60 14.34 -17.77
C PHE A 16 -6.65 13.66 -16.90
N PHE A 17 -6.52 13.76 -15.57
CA PHE A 17 -7.46 13.14 -14.64
C PHE A 17 -8.80 13.88 -14.56
N TYR A 18 -8.82 15.20 -14.77
CA TYR A 18 -10.05 15.96 -14.97
C TYR A 18 -10.87 15.40 -16.13
N ARG A 19 -10.22 15.14 -17.28
CA ARG A 19 -10.86 14.56 -18.47
C ARG A 19 -11.22 13.08 -18.31
N ASN A 20 -10.48 12.34 -17.49
CA ASN A 20 -10.61 10.88 -17.32
C ASN A 20 -10.90 10.48 -15.87
N ARG A 21 -11.83 11.18 -15.20
CA ARG A 21 -12.16 10.96 -13.78
C ARG A 21 -12.60 9.53 -13.45
N ASP A 22 -13.18 8.84 -14.42
CA ASP A 22 -13.64 7.45 -14.30
C ASP A 22 -12.49 6.49 -13.97
N LEU A 23 -11.27 6.78 -14.46
CA LEU A 23 -10.07 5.99 -14.18
C LEU A 23 -9.71 5.98 -12.70
N ALA A 24 -10.02 7.06 -11.97
CA ALA A 24 -9.75 7.18 -10.54
C ALA A 24 -10.93 6.72 -9.67
N GLY A 25 -11.99 6.13 -10.25
CA GLY A 25 -13.18 5.69 -9.53
C GLY A 25 -14.23 6.78 -9.32
N PHE A 26 -14.06 7.98 -9.91
CA PHE A 26 -14.98 9.11 -9.79
C PHE A 26 -15.94 9.19 -11.00
N SER A 27 -16.64 8.09 -11.28
CA SER A 27 -17.45 7.94 -12.49
C SER A 27 -18.87 8.50 -12.38
N ASN A 28 -19.49 8.37 -11.21
CA ASN A 28 -20.85 8.86 -10.96
C ASN A 28 -20.99 9.31 -9.50
N PRO A 29 -21.98 10.15 -9.15
CA PRO A 29 -22.11 10.71 -7.79
C PRO A 29 -22.15 9.66 -6.67
N THR A 30 -22.76 8.49 -6.91
CA THR A 30 -22.80 7.38 -5.93
C THR A 30 -21.41 6.83 -5.65
N ARG A 31 -20.66 6.47 -6.70
CA ARG A 31 -19.31 5.89 -6.58
C ARG A 31 -18.28 6.93 -6.12
N SER A 32 -18.42 8.17 -6.57
CA SER A 32 -17.55 9.28 -6.19
C SER A 32 -17.61 9.57 -4.70
N LEU A 33 -18.81 9.63 -4.12
CA LEU A 33 -18.98 9.83 -2.68
C LEU A 33 -18.36 8.68 -1.87
N TYR A 34 -18.61 7.43 -2.27
CA TYR A 34 -18.00 6.25 -1.65
C TYR A 34 -16.46 6.28 -1.75
N THR A 35 -15.93 6.58 -2.94
CA THR A 35 -14.47 6.60 -3.18
C THR A 35 -13.80 7.70 -2.38
N ALA A 36 -14.40 8.89 -2.30
CA ALA A 36 -13.89 9.99 -1.48
C ALA A 36 -13.80 9.60 0.01
N VAL A 37 -14.86 8.98 0.56
CA VAL A 37 -14.86 8.48 1.96
C VAL A 37 -13.70 7.52 2.18
N ARG A 38 -13.57 6.51 1.31
CA ARG A 38 -12.51 5.51 1.40
C ARG A 38 -11.12 6.15 1.39
N GLU A 39 -10.83 7.01 0.42
CA GLU A 39 -9.49 7.60 0.27
C GLU A 39 -9.08 8.45 1.47
N PHE A 40 -10.00 9.21 2.09
CA PHE A 40 -9.66 9.97 3.30
C PHE A 40 -9.50 9.07 4.53
N VAL A 41 -10.39 8.10 4.75
CA VAL A 41 -10.29 7.17 5.89
C VAL A 41 -9.02 6.31 5.79
N GLU A 42 -8.68 5.80 4.60
CA GLU A 42 -7.44 5.05 4.37
C GLU A 42 -6.19 5.88 4.69
N ASN A 43 -6.17 7.15 4.29
CA ASN A 43 -5.03 8.03 4.54
C ASN A 43 -4.89 8.38 6.03
N SER A 44 -6.00 8.61 6.73
CA SER A 44 -6.02 8.82 8.18
C SER A 44 -5.49 7.59 8.93
N LEU A 45 -5.96 6.38 8.59
CA LEU A 45 -5.48 5.15 9.20
C LEU A 45 -4.01 4.88 8.88
N ASP A 46 -3.55 5.13 7.64
CA ASP A 46 -2.15 4.96 7.25
C ASP A 46 -1.22 5.92 8.02
N ALA A 47 -1.67 7.16 8.25
CA ALA A 47 -0.89 8.16 8.98
C ALA A 47 -0.67 7.74 10.45
N CYS A 48 -1.71 7.19 11.09
CA CYS A 48 -1.63 6.66 12.45
C CYS A 48 -0.81 5.36 12.53
N ASP A 49 -1.04 4.42 11.62
CA ASP A 49 -0.35 3.12 11.57
C ASP A 49 1.18 3.29 11.44
N GLN A 50 1.63 4.25 10.60
CA GLN A 50 3.06 4.52 10.38
C GLN A 50 3.79 5.03 11.63
N GLN A 51 3.10 5.81 12.47
CA GLN A 51 3.65 6.35 13.71
C GLN A 51 3.25 5.55 14.95
N ARG A 52 2.60 4.38 14.76
CA ARG A 52 2.07 3.53 15.84
C ARG A 52 1.15 4.27 16.81
N ILE A 53 0.38 5.23 16.30
CA ILE A 53 -0.65 5.95 17.05
C ILE A 53 -1.93 5.12 16.97
N LEU A 54 -2.59 4.86 18.10
CA LEU A 54 -3.91 4.20 18.10
C LEU A 54 -4.93 5.12 17.41
N PRO A 55 -5.48 4.76 16.24
CA PRO A 55 -6.27 5.68 15.44
C PRO A 55 -7.60 6.03 16.10
N GLU A 56 -7.96 7.31 16.05
CA GLU A 56 -9.29 7.84 16.34
C GLU A 56 -9.75 8.63 15.12
N VAL A 57 -10.58 8.00 14.30
CA VAL A 57 -11.06 8.56 13.04
C VAL A 57 -12.53 8.94 13.18
N HIS A 58 -12.83 10.19 12.86
CA HIS A 58 -14.18 10.73 12.81
C HIS A 58 -14.54 11.12 11.38
N LEU A 59 -15.51 10.41 10.81
CA LEU A 59 -16.11 10.66 9.51
C LEU A 59 -17.44 11.38 9.70
N SER A 60 -17.66 12.47 8.98
CA SER A 60 -18.95 13.16 8.95
C SER A 60 -19.33 13.50 7.51
N ILE A 61 -20.57 13.17 7.14
CA ILE A 61 -21.18 13.56 5.86
C ILE A 61 -22.41 14.40 6.17
N LYS A 62 -22.44 15.65 5.69
CA LYS A 62 -23.58 16.55 5.87
C LYS A 62 -24.09 17.03 4.53
N ALA A 63 -25.40 17.01 4.31
CA ALA A 63 -25.99 17.66 3.15
C ALA A 63 -25.81 19.18 3.28
N VAL A 64 -25.36 19.85 2.22
CA VAL A 64 -25.31 21.32 2.18
C VAL A 64 -26.74 21.87 2.21
N ASP A 65 -27.61 21.25 1.42
CA ASP A 65 -29.04 21.50 1.40
C ASP A 65 -29.77 20.17 1.69
N PRO A 66 -30.31 20.00 2.90
CA PRO A 66 -31.03 18.80 3.28
C PRO A 66 -32.32 18.56 2.48
N GLU A 67 -32.95 19.61 1.95
CA GLU A 67 -34.27 19.52 1.29
C GLU A 67 -34.18 19.06 -0.17
N LEU A 68 -33.04 19.31 -0.85
CA LEU A 68 -32.79 18.81 -2.19
C LEU A 68 -32.79 17.27 -2.24
N GLN A 69 -33.26 16.71 -3.36
CA GLN A 69 -33.12 15.27 -3.63
C GLN A 69 -31.72 14.93 -4.13
N ASP A 70 -31.31 13.68 -3.94
CA ASP A 70 -30.07 13.16 -4.52
C ASP A 70 -30.17 13.06 -6.06
N PRO A 71 -29.07 13.30 -6.81
CA PRO A 71 -27.74 13.70 -6.35
C PRO A 71 -27.68 15.18 -5.92
N LYS A 72 -26.94 15.48 -4.84
CA LYS A 72 -26.78 16.83 -4.30
C LYS A 72 -25.42 17.09 -3.66
N GLN A 73 -25.19 18.33 -3.21
CA GLN A 73 -23.94 18.72 -2.56
C GLN A 73 -23.86 18.22 -1.11
N TYR A 74 -22.76 17.57 -0.79
CA TYR A 74 -22.40 17.11 0.54
C TYR A 74 -21.07 17.73 0.99
N ILE A 75 -20.94 17.92 2.31
CA ILE A 75 -19.69 18.22 3.00
C ILE A 75 -19.19 16.91 3.60
N LEU A 76 -18.10 16.39 3.05
CA LEU A 76 -17.38 15.25 3.60
C LEU A 76 -16.24 15.78 4.47
N THR A 77 -16.24 15.41 5.74
CA THR A 77 -15.17 15.75 6.69
C THR A 77 -14.61 14.47 7.30
N VAL A 78 -13.29 14.32 7.25
CA VAL A 78 -12.55 13.28 7.97
C VAL A 78 -11.55 13.94 8.89
N LYS A 79 -11.59 13.56 10.17
CA LYS A 79 -10.69 14.00 11.22
C LYS A 79 -9.98 12.80 11.83
N ASP A 80 -8.67 12.93 12.05
CA ASP A 80 -7.86 11.95 12.75
C ASP A 80 -7.01 12.57 13.87
N ASN A 81 -6.46 11.69 14.71
CA ASN A 81 -5.50 12.01 15.77
C ASN A 81 -4.05 11.69 15.36
N GLY A 82 -3.77 11.61 14.05
CA GLY A 82 -2.46 11.25 13.53
C GLY A 82 -1.38 12.32 13.77
N PRO A 83 -0.21 12.17 13.13
CA PRO A 83 0.91 13.09 13.28
C PRO A 83 0.69 14.46 12.62
N GLY A 84 -0.40 14.64 11.89
CA GLY A 84 -0.60 15.81 11.03
C GLY A 84 0.37 15.86 9.85
N VAL A 85 0.35 16.98 9.15
CA VAL A 85 1.22 17.32 8.02
C VAL A 85 1.90 18.66 8.30
N GLU A 86 3.22 18.74 8.12
CA GLU A 86 3.97 19.99 8.27
C GLU A 86 3.43 21.07 7.32
N SER A 87 3.27 22.29 7.83
CA SER A 87 2.66 23.42 7.13
C SER A 87 3.19 23.64 5.70
N LYS A 88 4.52 23.59 5.51
CA LYS A 88 5.18 23.74 4.19
C LYS A 88 4.77 22.70 3.15
N HIS A 89 4.29 21.53 3.58
CA HIS A 89 3.91 20.43 2.70
C HIS A 89 2.40 20.39 2.41
N ILE A 90 1.56 21.07 3.21
CA ILE A 90 0.10 21.03 3.06
C ILE A 90 -0.35 21.47 1.66
N PRO A 91 0.05 22.64 1.12
CA PRO A 91 -0.39 23.05 -0.20
C PRO A 91 -0.02 22.04 -1.30
N LEU A 92 1.21 21.52 -1.27
CA LEU A 92 1.68 20.56 -2.27
C LEU A 92 0.97 19.20 -2.13
N ALA A 93 0.76 18.73 -0.90
CA ALA A 93 0.13 17.44 -0.62
C ALA A 93 -1.34 17.37 -1.07
N PHE A 94 -2.09 18.47 -0.94
CA PHE A 94 -3.54 18.48 -1.22
C PHE A 94 -3.91 19.22 -2.51
N GLY A 95 -2.99 19.98 -3.12
CA GLY A 95 -3.23 20.74 -4.35
C GLY A 95 -2.29 20.39 -5.51
N THR A 96 -1.54 19.29 -5.42
CA THR A 96 -0.72 18.76 -6.53
C THR A 96 -1.01 17.28 -6.75
N VAL A 97 -1.36 16.91 -7.98
CA VAL A 97 -1.55 15.52 -8.39
C VAL A 97 -0.18 14.85 -8.55
N LEU A 98 -0.06 13.59 -8.09
CA LEU A 98 1.19 12.81 -8.03
C LEU A 98 2.26 13.39 -7.10
N TYR A 99 1.84 14.07 -6.03
CA TYR A 99 2.73 14.47 -4.94
C TYR A 99 2.38 13.71 -3.67
N GLY A 100 3.36 13.06 -3.03
CA GLY A 100 3.11 12.27 -1.83
C GLY A 100 4.36 11.68 -1.18
N SER A 101 4.20 11.18 0.03
CA SER A 101 5.26 10.55 0.83
C SER A 101 5.32 9.01 0.66
N LYS A 102 4.49 8.44 -0.22
CA LYS A 102 4.26 6.99 -0.34
C LYS A 102 4.98 6.31 -1.53
N PHE A 103 5.99 6.94 -2.15
CA PHE A 103 6.66 6.38 -3.34
C PHE A 103 7.67 5.25 -3.07
N GLY A 104 8.05 5.01 -1.81
CA GLY A 104 8.88 3.85 -1.46
C GLY A 104 8.11 2.54 -1.54
N LEU A 105 8.79 1.43 -1.86
CA LEU A 105 8.20 0.09 -1.83
C LEU A 105 7.97 -0.33 -0.37
N LYS A 106 6.76 -0.06 0.12
CA LYS A 106 6.26 -0.46 1.45
C LYS A 106 4.80 -0.85 1.34
N GLN A 107 4.33 -1.68 2.27
CA GLN A 107 2.89 -1.91 2.40
C GLN A 107 2.19 -0.60 2.82
N ALA A 108 1.12 -0.26 2.12
CA ALA A 108 0.22 0.84 2.45
C ALA A 108 -1.18 0.55 1.88
N ARG A 109 -2.21 1.21 2.43
CA ARG A 109 -3.57 1.20 1.86
C ARG A 109 -3.59 2.00 0.53
N GLY A 110 -2.99 3.20 0.55
CA GLY A 110 -2.81 4.04 -0.64
C GLY A 110 -1.51 3.76 -1.41
N MET A 111 -1.58 3.52 -2.73
CA MET A 111 -0.41 3.18 -3.58
C MET A 111 0.10 4.35 -4.44
N PHE A 112 -0.78 5.20 -4.96
CA PHE A 112 -0.41 6.13 -6.05
C PHE A 112 -0.23 7.59 -5.61
N GLY A 113 -0.54 7.94 -4.36
CA GLY A 113 -0.58 9.35 -3.93
C GLY A 113 -1.58 10.20 -4.74
N LEU A 114 -2.61 9.56 -5.31
CA LEU A 114 -3.60 10.18 -6.19
C LEU A 114 -4.95 10.39 -5.52
N GLY A 115 -5.42 9.43 -4.71
CA GLY A 115 -6.85 9.31 -4.40
C GLY A 115 -7.45 10.49 -3.63
N ALA A 116 -6.80 10.99 -2.59
CA ALA A 116 -7.29 12.17 -1.86
C ALA A 116 -7.30 13.43 -2.74
N THR A 117 -6.26 13.65 -3.55
CA THR A 117 -6.21 14.77 -4.50
C THR A 117 -7.27 14.64 -5.57
N MET A 118 -7.60 13.42 -6.01
CA MET A 118 -8.70 13.16 -6.93
C MET A 118 -10.07 13.45 -6.32
N ALA A 119 -10.27 13.14 -5.04
CA ALA A 119 -11.49 13.52 -4.33
C ALA A 119 -11.63 15.05 -4.22
N ILE A 120 -10.54 15.75 -3.95
CA ILE A 120 -10.48 17.22 -3.93
C ILE A 120 -10.79 17.80 -5.30
N LEU A 121 -10.15 17.27 -6.34
CA LEU A 121 -10.37 17.70 -7.72
C LEU A 121 -11.83 17.49 -8.15
N TYR A 122 -12.41 16.31 -7.87
CA TYR A 122 -13.82 16.03 -8.12
C TYR A 122 -14.74 17.01 -7.37
N GLY A 123 -14.46 17.27 -6.10
CA GLY A 123 -15.19 18.24 -5.30
C GLY A 123 -15.15 19.65 -5.87
N GLN A 124 -13.96 20.10 -6.28
CA GLN A 124 -13.78 21.41 -6.91
C GLN A 124 -14.51 21.51 -8.26
N ILE A 125 -14.48 20.47 -9.09
CA ILE A 125 -15.16 20.49 -10.40
C ILE A 125 -16.68 20.57 -10.23
N THR A 126 -17.22 19.83 -9.25
CA THR A 126 -18.67 19.70 -9.05
C THR A 126 -19.28 20.85 -8.24
N THR A 127 -18.51 21.45 -7.34
CA THR A 127 -19.04 22.48 -6.42
C THR A 127 -18.36 23.84 -6.52
N ASN A 128 -17.20 23.91 -7.19
CA ASN A 128 -16.34 25.09 -7.26
C ASN A 128 -15.96 25.68 -5.88
N LYS A 129 -15.94 24.84 -4.84
CA LYS A 129 -15.56 25.22 -3.48
C LYS A 129 -14.16 24.71 -3.13
N PRO A 130 -13.39 25.45 -2.31
CA PRO A 130 -12.06 25.03 -1.88
C PRO A 130 -12.11 23.86 -0.89
N VAL A 131 -11.04 23.06 -0.86
CA VAL A 131 -10.80 22.13 0.24
C VAL A 131 -10.33 22.89 1.47
N THR A 132 -10.85 22.52 2.63
CA THR A 132 -10.34 23.00 3.92
C THR A 132 -9.45 21.94 4.56
N VAL A 133 -8.21 22.28 4.85
CA VAL A 133 -7.24 21.39 5.52
C VAL A 133 -6.80 22.04 6.82
N LYS A 134 -6.98 21.36 7.94
CA LYS A 134 -6.52 21.79 9.26
C LYS A 134 -5.54 20.77 9.81
N SER A 135 -4.35 21.20 10.17
CA SER A 135 -3.27 20.29 10.57
C SER A 135 -2.52 20.83 11.78
N SER A 136 -2.26 19.97 12.76
CA SER A 136 -1.38 20.26 13.89
C SER A 136 -0.42 19.09 14.12
N VAL A 137 0.89 19.39 14.09
CA VAL A 137 1.98 18.41 14.24
C VAL A 137 2.50 18.38 15.68
N ASP A 138 2.55 19.53 16.35
CA ASP A 138 3.06 19.68 17.71
C ASP A 138 1.96 19.66 18.79
N GLY A 139 0.70 19.65 18.37
CA GLY A 139 -0.47 19.70 19.26
C GLY A 139 -0.63 21.03 19.97
N LYS A 140 0.05 22.09 19.50
CA LYS A 140 -0.01 23.45 20.05
C LYS A 140 -0.53 24.43 19.01
N VAL A 141 -0.05 24.30 17.78
CA VAL A 141 -0.39 25.20 16.67
C VAL A 141 -1.07 24.41 15.57
N GLN A 142 -2.20 24.91 15.10
CA GLN A 142 -2.94 24.40 13.97
C GLN A 142 -2.86 25.38 12.80
N HIS A 143 -2.50 24.87 11.64
CA HIS A 143 -2.56 25.60 10.38
C HIS A 143 -3.86 25.25 9.66
N ASP A 144 -4.70 26.26 9.41
CA ASP A 144 -5.97 26.17 8.68
C ASP A 144 -5.75 26.72 7.25
N TYR A 145 -5.80 25.86 6.24
CA TYR A 145 -5.67 26.21 4.83
C TYR A 145 -7.00 26.04 4.09
N GLU A 146 -7.32 26.98 3.21
CA GLU A 146 -8.31 26.83 2.14
C GLU A 146 -7.58 26.83 0.80
N LEU A 147 -7.72 25.74 0.04
CA LEU A 147 -6.94 25.50 -1.18
C LEU A 147 -7.86 25.21 -2.37
N LEU A 148 -7.47 25.71 -3.54
CA LEU A 148 -7.93 25.23 -4.84
C LEU A 148 -6.74 24.60 -5.59
N LEU A 149 -7.05 23.76 -6.57
CA LEU A 149 -6.07 23.18 -7.49
C LEU A 149 -6.17 23.89 -8.84
N ASP A 150 -5.06 24.48 -9.30
CA ASP A 150 -4.93 24.94 -10.68
C ASP A 150 -4.74 23.70 -11.58
N ILE A 151 -5.79 23.35 -12.30
CA ILE A 151 -5.86 22.13 -13.13
C ILE A 151 -4.86 22.21 -14.29
N GLN A 152 -4.68 23.38 -14.90
CA GLN A 152 -3.77 23.55 -16.04
C GLN A 152 -2.32 23.46 -15.60
N LYS A 153 -1.96 24.07 -14.46
CA LYS A 153 -0.57 24.12 -13.99
C LYS A 153 -0.18 22.96 -13.07
N ASN A 154 -1.15 22.16 -12.61
CA ASN A 154 -0.96 21.16 -11.55
C ASN A 154 -0.26 21.77 -10.31
N LYS A 155 -0.81 22.88 -9.81
CA LYS A 155 -0.25 23.61 -8.66
C LYS A 155 -1.35 24.02 -7.67
N PRO A 156 -1.03 24.11 -6.37
CA PRO A 156 -1.97 24.61 -5.38
C PRO A 156 -2.15 26.13 -5.51
N VAL A 157 -3.39 26.58 -5.29
CA VAL A 157 -3.77 27.97 -5.15
C VAL A 157 -4.30 28.18 -3.73
N ILE A 158 -3.54 28.88 -2.90
CA ILE A 158 -3.91 29.17 -1.52
C ILE A 158 -4.91 30.33 -1.51
N GLN A 159 -6.14 30.07 -1.08
CA GLN A 159 -7.18 31.08 -0.91
C GLN A 159 -7.07 31.76 0.47
N LYS A 160 -6.82 30.96 1.50
CA LYS A 160 -6.75 31.43 2.88
C LYS A 160 -5.77 30.60 3.68
N HIS A 161 -5.05 31.24 4.60
CA HIS A 161 -4.20 30.57 5.58
C HIS A 161 -4.34 31.29 6.93
N ASN A 162 -4.80 30.57 7.95
CA ASN A 162 -4.88 31.04 9.32
C ASN A 162 -4.10 30.12 10.27
N ILE A 163 -3.74 30.64 11.43
CA ILE A 163 -3.05 29.92 12.49
C ILE A 163 -3.87 30.04 13.77
N LYS A 164 -4.06 28.92 14.50
CA LYS A 164 -4.80 28.87 15.77
C LYS A 164 -4.07 28.02 16.79
N GLU A 165 -4.27 28.34 18.06
CA GLU A 165 -3.82 27.49 19.15
C GLU A 165 -4.79 26.32 19.35
N VAL A 166 -4.22 25.13 19.56
CA VAL A 166 -4.94 23.88 19.80
C VAL A 166 -4.20 23.07 20.86
N SER A 167 -4.83 22.01 21.37
CA SER A 167 -4.28 21.13 22.40
C SER A 167 -4.03 19.70 21.95
N LYS A 168 -4.26 19.40 20.66
CA LYS A 168 -4.20 18.04 20.11
C LYS A 168 -3.56 18.05 18.72
N THR A 169 -2.78 17.01 18.44
CA THR A 169 -2.28 16.71 17.11
C THR A 169 -3.39 16.12 16.24
N GLY A 170 -3.21 16.19 14.92
CA GLY A 170 -4.09 15.53 13.97
C GLY A 170 -4.25 16.28 12.67
N LEU A 171 -5.03 15.68 11.78
CA LEU A 171 -5.42 16.25 10.50
C LEU A 171 -6.94 16.25 10.39
N THR A 172 -7.51 17.34 9.86
CA THR A 172 -8.90 17.41 9.44
C THR A 172 -8.95 17.88 8.00
N VAL A 173 -9.59 17.11 7.13
CA VAL A 173 -9.83 17.47 5.74
C VAL A 173 -11.33 17.53 5.50
N SER A 174 -11.79 18.66 4.97
CA SER A 174 -13.19 18.88 4.60
C SER A 174 -13.28 19.28 3.13
N ILE A 175 -14.08 18.55 2.35
CA ILE A 175 -14.36 18.87 0.96
C ILE A 175 -15.86 18.96 0.71
N TYR A 176 -16.23 19.81 -0.24
CA TYR A 176 -17.55 19.83 -0.84
C TYR A 176 -17.52 18.96 -2.09
N LEU A 177 -18.50 18.07 -2.26
CA LEU A 177 -18.65 17.30 -3.48
C LEU A 177 -20.12 17.03 -3.79
N GLU A 178 -20.43 16.83 -5.05
CA GLU A 178 -21.72 16.26 -5.45
C GLU A 178 -21.73 14.74 -5.20
N GLY A 179 -22.80 14.22 -4.61
CA GLY A 179 -22.93 12.80 -4.28
C GLY A 179 -24.38 12.34 -4.27
N ASP A 180 -24.58 11.02 -4.31
CA ASP A 180 -25.89 10.38 -4.13
C ASP A 180 -25.83 9.45 -2.91
N TYR A 181 -26.18 9.98 -1.74
CA TYR A 181 -26.11 9.20 -0.49
C TYR A 181 -27.25 8.18 -0.38
N SER A 182 -28.41 8.45 -1.00
CA SER A 182 -29.54 7.51 -1.02
C SER A 182 -29.12 6.12 -1.52
N LYS A 183 -28.27 6.08 -2.55
CA LYS A 183 -27.72 4.84 -3.12
C LYS A 183 -26.40 4.42 -2.45
N ALA A 184 -25.51 5.36 -2.14
CA ALA A 184 -24.18 5.04 -1.60
C ALA A 184 -24.19 4.67 -0.11
N GLY A 185 -25.20 5.11 0.64
CA GLY A 185 -25.20 5.08 2.10
C GLY A 185 -25.06 3.69 2.71
N THR A 186 -25.64 2.66 2.10
CA THR A 186 -25.44 1.27 2.57
C THR A 186 -23.99 0.83 2.38
N LYS A 187 -23.39 1.06 1.21
CA LYS A 187 -21.99 0.70 0.95
C LYS A 187 -20.99 1.50 1.79
N ILE A 188 -21.29 2.76 2.10
CA ILE A 188 -20.47 3.58 3.02
C ILE A 188 -20.54 3.01 4.45
N ARG A 189 -21.73 2.65 4.93
CA ARG A 189 -21.90 2.01 6.24
C ARG A 189 -21.19 0.66 6.29
N ASP A 190 -21.32 -0.17 5.26
CA ASP A 190 -20.62 -1.44 5.13
C ASP A 190 -19.10 -1.23 5.16
N TYR A 191 -18.59 -0.20 4.48
CA TYR A 191 -17.17 0.14 4.49
C TYR A 191 -16.68 0.49 5.89
N VAL A 192 -17.38 1.37 6.61
CA VAL A 192 -17.01 1.73 7.99
C VAL A 192 -17.07 0.51 8.91
N TYR A 193 -18.13 -0.29 8.79
CA TYR A 193 -18.31 -1.53 9.56
C TYR A 193 -17.16 -2.52 9.29
N GLN A 194 -16.88 -2.85 8.03
CA GLN A 194 -15.81 -3.80 7.67
C GLN A 194 -14.42 -3.25 7.98
N THR A 195 -14.20 -1.93 7.86
CA THR A 195 -12.92 -1.32 8.27
C THR A 195 -12.70 -1.53 9.76
N SER A 196 -13.73 -1.32 10.60
CA SER A 196 -13.60 -1.55 12.04
C SER A 196 -13.38 -3.02 12.44
N LEU A 197 -13.79 -3.99 11.60
CA LEU A 197 -13.43 -5.41 11.75
C LEU A 197 -11.93 -5.64 11.53
N ILE A 198 -11.36 -5.13 10.42
CA ILE A 198 -9.95 -5.39 10.03
C ILE A 198 -8.94 -4.44 10.69
N THR A 199 -9.41 -3.36 11.32
CA THR A 199 -8.60 -2.51 12.19
C THR A 199 -9.19 -2.48 13.61
N PRO A 200 -9.15 -3.60 14.35
CA PRO A 200 -9.75 -3.70 15.67
C PRO A 200 -9.07 -2.81 16.72
N TYR A 201 -7.93 -2.22 16.39
CA TYR A 201 -7.19 -1.28 17.24
C TYR A 201 -7.63 0.19 17.05
N ALA A 202 -8.43 0.48 16.03
CA ALA A 202 -8.92 1.82 15.71
C ALA A 202 -10.29 2.07 16.34
N THR A 203 -10.53 3.32 16.74
CA THR A 203 -11.88 3.83 17.02
C THR A 203 -12.35 4.59 15.80
N ILE A 204 -13.46 4.17 15.20
CA ILE A 204 -14.04 4.81 14.01
C ILE A 204 -15.46 5.27 14.34
N THR A 205 -15.72 6.56 14.13
CA THR A 205 -17.06 7.15 14.27
C THR A 205 -17.54 7.68 12.93
N PHE A 206 -18.82 7.51 12.66
CA PHE A 206 -19.45 7.99 11.44
C PHE A 206 -20.77 8.70 11.75
N ASP A 207 -20.80 10.00 11.46
CA ASP A 207 -22.00 10.83 11.48
C ASP A 207 -22.56 10.91 10.06
N ASP A 208 -23.72 10.28 9.87
CA ASP A 208 -24.39 10.17 8.59
C ASP A 208 -25.27 11.40 8.30
N PRO A 209 -25.61 11.69 7.03
CA PRO A 209 -26.40 12.87 6.67
C PRO A 209 -27.87 12.77 7.09
N LYS A 210 -28.33 11.60 7.55
CA LYS A 210 -29.67 11.38 8.12
C LYS A 210 -29.68 11.58 9.65
N GLY A 211 -28.56 11.97 10.24
CA GLY A 211 -28.40 12.20 11.68
C GLY A 211 -28.10 10.94 12.51
N GLN A 212 -27.92 9.79 11.86
CA GLN A 212 -27.52 8.55 12.53
C GLN A 212 -26.03 8.62 12.86
N LYS A 213 -25.69 8.22 14.09
CA LYS A 213 -24.31 8.17 14.58
C LYS A 213 -23.90 6.72 14.80
N PHE A 214 -22.84 6.31 14.12
CA PHE A 214 -22.23 5.00 14.28
C PHE A 214 -20.94 5.14 15.07
N HIS A 215 -20.76 4.30 16.08
CA HIS A 215 -19.56 4.30 16.92
C HIS A 215 -19.00 2.88 17.00
N TYR A 216 -17.81 2.69 16.45
CA TYR A 216 -17.06 1.45 16.52
C TYR A 216 -15.80 1.69 17.36
N GLY A 217 -15.87 1.32 18.64
CA GLY A 217 -14.74 1.44 19.56
C GLY A 217 -13.68 0.36 19.31
N ARG A 218 -12.43 0.69 19.63
CA ARG A 218 -11.33 -0.29 19.54
C ARG A 218 -11.58 -1.50 20.44
N ILE A 219 -11.29 -2.69 19.91
CA ILE A 219 -11.36 -4.00 20.57
C ILE A 219 -10.01 -4.37 21.18
N VAL A 220 -8.92 -4.05 20.47
CA VAL A 220 -7.55 -4.32 20.92
C VAL A 220 -6.79 -3.01 21.16
N LYS A 221 -5.80 -3.04 22.06
CA LYS A 221 -4.95 -1.88 22.39
C LYS A 221 -3.52 -2.04 21.86
N THR A 222 -3.23 -3.15 21.19
CA THR A 222 -1.95 -3.46 20.60
C THR A 222 -1.97 -3.11 19.11
N MET A 223 -1.00 -2.31 18.67
CA MET A 223 -0.82 -2.00 17.26
C MET A 223 0.01 -3.10 16.58
N PRO A 224 -0.31 -3.47 15.33
CA PRO A 224 0.57 -4.32 14.54
C PRO A 224 1.91 -3.60 14.25
N PRO A 225 2.97 -4.32 13.88
CA PRO A 225 4.25 -3.70 13.52
C PRO A 225 4.04 -2.71 12.35
N ALA A 226 4.83 -1.63 12.33
CA ALA A 226 4.78 -0.67 11.23
C ALA A 226 5.51 -1.25 10.01
N PRO A 227 4.96 -1.10 8.79
CA PRO A 227 5.62 -1.58 7.58
C PRO A 227 6.91 -0.80 7.33
N THR A 228 7.95 -1.49 6.85
CA THR A 228 9.24 -0.89 6.52
C THR A 228 9.42 -0.75 5.01
N ILE A 229 10.24 0.21 4.59
CA ILE A 229 10.60 0.37 3.18
C ILE A 229 11.66 -0.68 2.86
N ILE A 230 11.44 -1.45 1.79
CA ILE A 230 12.41 -2.42 1.29
C ILE A 230 12.92 -2.10 -0.10
N ARG A 231 14.07 -2.71 -0.40
CA ARG A 231 14.61 -2.79 -1.75
C ARG A 231 13.80 -3.80 -2.57
N PRO A 232 13.62 -3.58 -3.88
CA PRO A 232 12.90 -4.51 -4.73
C PRO A 232 13.63 -5.86 -4.87
N HIS A 233 12.85 -6.89 -5.18
CA HIS A 233 13.37 -8.22 -5.46
C HIS A 233 13.79 -8.35 -6.93
N PRO A 234 14.88 -9.07 -7.26
CA PRO A 234 15.31 -9.32 -8.63
C PRO A 234 14.19 -9.79 -9.57
N TYR A 235 13.44 -10.81 -9.15
CA TYR A 235 12.36 -11.44 -9.93
C TYR A 235 11.25 -10.47 -10.38
N GLY A 236 11.02 -9.38 -9.65
CA GLY A 236 9.95 -8.41 -9.96
C GLY A 236 10.41 -7.20 -10.77
N THR A 237 11.64 -7.20 -11.27
CA THR A 237 12.30 -6.00 -11.79
C THR A 237 12.28 -5.95 -13.31
N ASP A 238 11.81 -4.83 -13.85
CA ASP A 238 11.83 -4.52 -15.29
C ASP A 238 13.02 -3.61 -15.66
N VAL A 239 13.22 -3.44 -16.98
CA VAL A 239 14.31 -2.62 -17.54
C VAL A 239 14.25 -1.17 -17.04
N GLU A 240 13.06 -0.59 -16.92
CA GLU A 240 12.88 0.79 -16.48
C GLU A 240 13.24 0.96 -15.00
N THR A 241 12.88 -0.01 -14.16
CA THR A 241 13.28 -0.05 -12.75
C THR A 241 14.81 -0.14 -12.63
N ILE A 242 15.47 -0.96 -13.46
CA ILE A 242 16.94 -1.02 -13.53
C ILE A 242 17.49 0.35 -13.94
N ARG A 243 16.96 1.00 -15.00
CA ARG A 243 17.42 2.33 -15.43
C ARG A 243 17.32 3.36 -14.32
N ARG A 244 16.19 3.41 -13.60
CA ARG A 244 16.03 4.33 -12.46
C ARG A 244 17.06 4.08 -11.38
N MET A 245 17.31 2.82 -11.02
CA MET A 245 18.37 2.48 -10.06
C MET A 245 19.76 2.87 -10.56
N ILE A 246 20.01 2.78 -11.87
CA ILE A 246 21.28 3.22 -12.47
C ILE A 246 21.43 4.72 -12.30
N VAL A 247 20.40 5.50 -12.66
CA VAL A 247 20.40 6.96 -12.50
C VAL A 247 20.59 7.36 -11.03
N ASP A 248 19.89 6.69 -10.10
CA ASP A 248 20.05 6.90 -8.66
C ASP A 248 21.46 6.49 -8.14
N SER A 249 22.14 5.60 -8.87
CA SER A 249 23.52 5.17 -8.57
C SER A 249 24.58 6.06 -9.21
N GLN A 250 24.23 6.75 -10.29
CA GLN A 250 25.12 7.66 -10.97
C GLN A 250 25.42 8.81 -10.03
N PHE A 251 26.71 9.12 -9.93
CA PHE A 251 27.13 10.26 -9.15
C PHE A 251 26.65 11.52 -9.86
N THR A 252 25.75 12.27 -9.21
CA THR A 252 25.31 13.56 -9.72
C THR A 252 26.52 14.48 -9.84
N ILE A 253 26.77 14.95 -11.06
CA ILE A 253 27.80 15.95 -11.30
C ILE A 253 27.38 17.19 -10.48
N PRO A 254 28.18 17.62 -9.50
CA PRO A 254 27.80 18.76 -8.67
C PRO A 254 27.69 19.99 -9.56
N ALA A 255 26.58 20.72 -9.43
CA ALA A 255 26.49 22.06 -9.97
C ALA A 255 27.59 22.91 -9.34
N VAL A 256 28.31 23.67 -10.16
CA VAL A 256 29.38 24.55 -9.67
C VAL A 256 28.77 25.85 -9.20
N ASP A 257 28.09 25.77 -8.06
CA ASP A 257 27.53 26.90 -7.34
C ASP A 257 28.59 27.50 -6.37
N ASN A 258 28.26 28.64 -5.77
CA ASN A 258 29.14 29.33 -4.82
C ASN A 258 29.60 28.42 -3.67
N LYS A 259 28.73 27.51 -3.20
CA LYS A 259 29.03 26.57 -2.13
C LYS A 259 30.05 25.52 -2.55
N MET A 260 29.93 24.99 -3.77
CA MET A 260 30.88 24.04 -4.33
C MET A 260 32.22 24.71 -4.61
N ILE A 261 32.23 25.95 -5.12
CA ILE A 261 33.45 26.75 -5.31
C ILE A 261 34.17 26.97 -3.98
N GLU A 262 33.45 27.35 -2.92
CA GLU A 262 34.04 27.49 -1.58
C GLU A 262 34.62 26.18 -1.05
N LYS A 263 33.93 25.05 -1.29
CA LYS A 263 34.43 23.72 -0.92
C LYS A 263 35.72 23.36 -1.67
N VAL A 264 35.78 23.60 -2.98
CA VAL A 264 37.00 23.38 -3.79
C VAL A 264 38.14 24.26 -3.28
N ARG A 265 37.87 25.54 -2.96
CA ARG A 265 38.87 26.47 -2.39
C ARG A 265 39.39 25.98 -1.04
N LYS A 266 38.51 25.49 -0.16
CA LYS A 266 38.87 24.94 1.15
C LYS A 266 39.75 23.68 1.00
N ASP A 267 39.34 22.71 0.18
CA ASP A 267 40.07 21.46 -0.03
C ASP A 267 41.46 21.72 -0.65
N LEU A 268 41.58 22.72 -1.54
CA LEU A 268 42.86 23.11 -2.17
C LEU A 268 43.70 24.08 -1.34
N GLY A 269 43.17 24.68 -0.28
CA GLY A 269 43.88 25.68 0.54
C GLY A 269 44.08 27.03 -0.18
N LEU A 270 43.10 27.46 -0.97
CA LEU A 270 43.12 28.72 -1.74
C LEU A 270 42.58 29.88 -0.88
N LYS A 271 43.21 31.06 -0.97
CA LYS A 271 42.65 32.33 -0.45
C LYS A 271 41.55 32.82 -1.42
N LYS A 272 40.59 33.66 -0.97
CA LYS A 272 39.44 34.21 -1.74
C LYS A 272 39.83 35.17 -2.90
N LYS A 273 40.84 34.84 -3.72
CA LYS A 273 41.17 35.59 -4.95
C LYS A 273 40.70 34.80 -6.18
N ASN A 274 40.32 35.53 -7.24
CA ASN A 274 40.05 34.95 -8.57
C ASN A 274 41.36 34.36 -9.10
N LEU A 275 41.45 33.03 -9.09
CA LEU A 275 42.61 32.29 -9.57
C LEU A 275 42.32 31.81 -10.99
N SER A 276 43.32 31.94 -11.86
CA SER A 276 43.24 31.40 -13.22
C SER A 276 43.16 29.87 -13.19
N TYR A 277 42.58 29.29 -14.25
CA TYR A 277 42.53 27.84 -14.47
C TYR A 277 43.89 27.15 -14.24
N THR A 278 44.98 27.74 -14.75
CA THR A 278 46.33 27.19 -14.64
C THR A 278 46.80 27.05 -13.18
N ALA A 279 46.61 28.09 -12.36
CA ALA A 279 47.00 28.11 -10.96
C ALA A 279 46.21 27.11 -10.11
N ILE A 280 44.95 26.86 -10.45
CA ILE A 280 44.08 25.88 -9.79
C ILE A 280 44.55 24.46 -10.11
N MET A 281 44.86 24.18 -11.38
CA MET A 281 45.28 22.85 -11.84
C MET A 281 46.67 22.44 -11.32
N GLU A 282 47.62 23.37 -11.17
CA GLU A 282 48.92 23.06 -10.57
C GLU A 282 48.82 22.60 -9.11
N ARG A 283 48.02 23.30 -8.30
CA ARG A 283 47.76 22.87 -6.90
C ARG A 283 46.94 21.60 -6.81
N ALA A 284 46.06 21.36 -7.77
CA ALA A 284 45.30 20.11 -7.84
C ALA A 284 46.22 18.90 -8.04
N LYS A 285 47.29 19.02 -8.85
CA LYS A 285 48.26 17.94 -9.09
C LYS A 285 48.98 17.51 -7.81
N THR A 286 49.38 18.44 -6.96
CA THR A 286 50.14 18.14 -5.73
C THR A 286 49.26 17.53 -4.63
N ARG A 287 47.99 17.93 -4.55
CA ARG A 287 47.06 17.50 -3.47
C ARG A 287 46.02 16.47 -3.89
N TRP A 288 46.07 15.94 -5.12
CA TRP A 288 45.01 15.12 -5.72
C TRP A 288 44.47 13.99 -4.81
N LYS A 289 45.38 13.25 -4.15
CA LYS A 289 45.02 12.11 -3.29
C LYS A 289 44.27 12.50 -2.02
N SER A 290 44.43 13.73 -1.52
CA SER A 290 43.73 14.22 -0.33
C SER A 290 42.39 14.89 -0.62
N LEU A 291 42.07 15.14 -1.90
CA LEU A 291 40.83 15.82 -2.29
C LEU A 291 39.60 14.91 -2.17
N SER A 292 38.46 15.50 -1.81
CA SER A 292 37.17 14.82 -1.81
C SER A 292 36.73 14.43 -3.24
N ARG A 293 35.92 13.37 -3.37
CA ARG A 293 35.45 12.86 -4.67
C ARG A 293 34.74 13.94 -5.50
N GLN A 294 33.89 14.76 -4.87
CA GLN A 294 33.20 15.88 -5.52
C GLN A 294 34.17 16.91 -6.10
N VAL A 295 35.21 17.27 -5.34
CA VAL A 295 36.22 18.23 -5.80
C VAL A 295 37.05 17.67 -6.96
N ARG A 296 37.42 16.39 -6.92
CA ARG A 296 38.13 15.75 -8.03
C ARG A 296 37.32 15.73 -9.33
N VAL A 297 36.00 15.56 -9.25
CA VAL A 297 35.11 15.57 -10.44
C VAL A 297 35.04 16.98 -11.04
N VAL A 298 34.87 18.02 -10.21
CA VAL A 298 34.90 19.41 -10.69
C VAL A 298 36.23 19.75 -11.35
N LEU A 299 37.35 19.38 -10.74
CA LEU A 299 38.68 19.62 -11.32
C LEU A 299 38.92 18.83 -12.61
N ALA A 300 38.37 17.61 -12.72
CA ALA A 300 38.41 16.86 -13.96
C ALA A 300 37.59 17.55 -15.07
N LEU A 301 36.40 18.07 -14.76
CA LEU A 301 35.61 18.87 -15.70
C LEU A 301 36.34 20.14 -16.14
N MET A 302 36.94 20.87 -15.18
CA MET A 302 37.76 22.04 -15.48
C MET A 302 38.92 21.68 -16.42
N SER A 303 39.55 20.52 -16.25
CA SER A 303 40.65 20.07 -17.11
C SER A 303 40.22 19.87 -18.56
N PHE A 304 39.03 19.32 -18.81
CA PHE A 304 38.55 19.04 -20.17
C PHE A 304 37.93 20.27 -20.83
N LEU A 305 37.24 21.10 -20.05
CA LEU A 305 36.60 22.32 -20.55
C LEU A 305 37.56 23.50 -20.64
N LYS A 306 38.71 23.44 -19.94
CA LYS A 306 39.71 24.51 -19.82
C LYS A 306 39.12 25.84 -19.33
N MET A 307 38.12 25.75 -18.45
CA MET A 307 37.36 26.88 -17.89
C MET A 307 37.74 27.15 -16.43
N ASP A 308 37.61 28.42 -16.01
CA ASP A 308 37.69 28.81 -14.59
C ASP A 308 36.35 28.62 -13.86
N PHE A 309 36.30 28.95 -12.55
CA PHE A 309 35.09 28.73 -11.74
C PHE A 309 33.90 29.60 -12.19
N ASP A 310 34.16 30.83 -12.64
CA ASP A 310 33.10 31.76 -13.05
C ASP A 310 32.46 31.27 -14.35
N GLN A 311 33.27 30.76 -15.28
CA GLN A 311 32.79 30.11 -16.49
C GLN A 311 32.07 28.80 -16.20
N LEU A 312 32.60 27.95 -15.31
CA LEU A 312 31.96 26.67 -14.97
C LEU A 312 30.60 26.87 -14.26
N SER A 313 30.41 27.98 -13.56
CA SER A 313 29.13 28.31 -12.90
C SER A 313 28.01 28.64 -13.91
N LYS A 314 28.37 29.00 -15.15
CA LYS A 314 27.46 29.39 -16.24
C LYS A 314 27.18 28.25 -17.22
N ILE A 315 27.56 27.03 -16.89
CA ILE A 315 27.28 25.86 -17.72
C ILE A 315 26.56 24.79 -16.91
N LYS A 316 25.82 23.94 -17.61
CA LYS A 316 25.23 22.73 -17.06
C LYS A 316 25.72 21.55 -17.88
N ILE A 317 26.40 20.59 -17.23
CA ILE A 317 26.78 19.36 -17.92
C ILE A 317 25.50 18.57 -18.25
N GLU A 318 25.32 18.24 -19.51
CA GLU A 318 24.15 17.52 -20.02
C GLU A 318 24.43 16.02 -20.12
N ASP A 319 25.57 15.65 -20.72
CA ASP A 319 25.93 14.26 -20.94
C ASP A 319 27.45 14.04 -20.98
N ILE A 320 27.86 12.83 -20.60
CA ILE A 320 29.25 12.36 -20.71
C ILE A 320 29.23 11.02 -21.43
N ASP A 321 29.39 11.07 -22.74
CA ASP A 321 29.49 9.88 -23.58
C ASP A 321 30.88 9.26 -23.47
N VAL A 322 30.98 8.22 -22.65
CA VAL A 322 32.22 7.47 -22.45
C VAL A 322 32.59 6.65 -23.69
N ALA A 323 31.63 6.21 -24.50
CA ALA A 323 31.88 5.40 -25.68
C ALA A 323 32.51 6.23 -26.80
N ASN A 324 31.96 7.42 -27.06
CA ASN A 324 32.47 8.35 -28.07
C ASN A 324 33.50 9.35 -27.53
N GLN A 325 33.81 9.28 -26.22
CA GLN A 325 34.77 10.14 -25.53
C GLN A 325 34.38 11.63 -25.60
N GLN A 326 33.09 11.92 -25.49
CA GLN A 326 32.52 13.26 -25.66
C GLN A 326 31.87 13.75 -24.36
N LEU A 327 32.11 15.02 -24.03
CA LEU A 327 31.49 15.74 -22.93
C LEU A 327 30.58 16.82 -23.53
N THR A 328 29.28 16.74 -23.26
CA THR A 328 28.29 17.71 -23.74
C THR A 328 27.78 18.56 -22.58
N TYR A 329 27.78 19.88 -22.77
CA TYR A 329 27.30 20.83 -21.78
C TYR A 329 26.47 21.93 -22.43
N TRP A 330 25.45 22.38 -21.71
CA TRP A 330 24.68 23.56 -22.02
C TRP A 330 25.40 24.81 -21.54
N ASP A 331 25.63 25.77 -22.42
CA ASP A 331 26.17 27.08 -22.10
C ASP A 331 25.03 28.08 -21.91
N PHE A 332 24.81 28.57 -20.69
CA PHE A 332 23.74 29.55 -20.43
C PHE A 332 24.02 30.92 -21.05
N GLY A 333 25.28 31.25 -21.33
CA GLY A 333 25.64 32.51 -21.97
C GLY A 333 25.27 32.54 -23.45
N GLU A 334 25.52 31.43 -24.15
CA GLU A 334 25.27 31.31 -25.60
C GLU A 334 23.97 30.55 -25.93
N SER A 335 23.27 30.01 -24.92
CA SER A 335 22.03 29.24 -25.07
C SER A 335 22.13 28.08 -26.08
N GLN A 336 23.25 27.36 -26.06
CA GLN A 336 23.48 26.20 -26.92
C GLN A 336 24.26 25.09 -26.21
N SER A 337 24.04 23.84 -26.64
CA SER A 337 24.84 22.69 -26.23
C SER A 337 26.15 22.63 -27.01
N LYS A 338 27.27 22.52 -26.31
CA LYS A 338 28.62 22.34 -26.88
C LYS A 338 29.17 20.98 -26.50
N THR A 339 29.88 20.35 -27.44
CA THR A 339 30.49 19.03 -27.23
C THR A 339 32.01 19.13 -27.34
N VAL A 340 32.72 18.60 -26.34
CA VAL A 340 34.18 18.60 -26.27
C VAL A 340 34.70 17.15 -26.24
N LYS A 341 35.72 16.85 -27.04
CA LYS A 341 36.40 15.55 -27.00
C LYS A 341 37.29 15.46 -25.76
N MET A 342 37.12 14.41 -24.99
CA MET A 342 37.93 14.11 -23.81
C MET A 342 39.18 13.32 -24.20
N ASP A 343 40.34 13.73 -23.72
CA ASP A 343 41.60 13.00 -23.91
C ASP A 343 41.67 11.76 -23.00
N PRO A 344 41.75 10.53 -23.56
CA PRO A 344 41.82 9.29 -22.78
C PRO A 344 43.12 9.10 -21.98
N GLN A 345 44.22 9.74 -22.37
CA GLN A 345 45.51 9.61 -21.69
C GLN A 345 45.62 10.51 -20.45
N SER A 346 44.72 11.48 -20.29
CA SER A 346 44.71 12.38 -19.15
C SER A 346 44.47 11.64 -17.83
N SER A 347 45.22 12.00 -16.78
CA SER A 347 45.03 11.47 -15.42
C SER A 347 43.64 11.78 -14.85
N TYR A 348 42.99 12.84 -15.35
CA TYR A 348 41.65 13.27 -14.97
C TYR A 348 40.54 12.44 -15.63
N TYR A 349 40.84 11.79 -16.77
CA TYR A 349 39.89 10.97 -17.53
C TYR A 349 39.37 9.80 -16.71
N ARG A 350 40.27 9.06 -16.05
CA ARG A 350 39.90 7.92 -15.19
C ARG A 350 38.98 8.31 -14.04
N GLN A 351 39.15 9.51 -13.46
CA GLN A 351 38.31 9.99 -12.36
C GLN A 351 36.88 10.27 -12.82
N LEU A 352 36.75 10.94 -13.96
CA LEU A 352 35.47 11.35 -14.54
C LEU A 352 34.71 10.10 -15.03
N ILE A 353 35.43 9.17 -15.65
CA ILE A 353 34.91 7.88 -16.08
C ILE A 353 34.43 7.00 -14.92
N ASN A 354 35.24 6.80 -13.87
CA ASN A 354 34.81 5.96 -12.74
C ASN A 354 33.59 6.54 -12.01
N THR A 355 33.33 7.83 -12.22
CA THR A 355 32.19 8.53 -11.68
C THR A 355 30.95 8.33 -12.56
N VAL A 356 31.11 8.36 -13.88
CA VAL A 356 30.03 8.19 -14.88
C VAL A 356 29.66 6.72 -15.13
N GLN A 357 30.64 5.81 -15.14
CA GLN A 357 30.42 4.38 -15.40
C GLN A 357 29.61 3.66 -14.30
N GLY A 358 29.40 4.30 -13.15
CA GLY A 358 28.62 3.75 -12.06
C GLY A 358 29.29 2.57 -11.36
N GLU A 359 28.48 1.80 -10.62
CA GLU A 359 28.94 0.63 -9.88
C GLU A 359 29.08 -0.63 -10.77
N THR A 360 29.82 -1.62 -10.26
CA THR A 360 29.93 -2.94 -10.92
C THR A 360 28.60 -3.70 -10.80
N LEU A 361 28.35 -4.63 -11.73
CA LEU A 361 27.15 -5.47 -11.73
C LEU A 361 26.98 -6.19 -10.39
N ALA A 362 28.05 -6.78 -9.85
CA ALA A 362 27.99 -7.43 -8.54
C ALA A 362 27.63 -6.47 -7.40
N SER A 363 28.25 -5.28 -7.35
CA SER A 363 27.94 -4.25 -6.33
C SER A 363 26.49 -3.78 -6.46
N PHE A 364 26.05 -3.53 -7.69
CA PHE A 364 24.69 -3.10 -7.98
C PHE A 364 23.68 -4.13 -7.49
N LEU A 365 23.89 -5.41 -7.84
CA LEU A 365 22.99 -6.49 -7.46
C LEU A 365 22.87 -6.61 -5.93
N THR A 366 24.00 -6.57 -5.21
CA THR A 366 24.02 -6.66 -3.75
C THR A 366 23.44 -5.42 -3.05
N LYS A 367 23.66 -4.22 -3.59
CA LYS A 367 23.22 -2.96 -2.95
C LYS A 367 21.80 -2.56 -3.31
N ARG A 368 21.33 -2.86 -4.51
CA ARG A 368 20.03 -2.38 -5.01
C ARG A 368 18.89 -3.37 -4.83
N PHE A 369 19.20 -4.66 -4.75
CA PHE A 369 18.19 -5.69 -4.54
C PHE A 369 18.21 -6.26 -3.13
N GLN A 370 17.05 -6.72 -2.68
CA GLN A 370 16.95 -7.50 -1.45
C GLN A 370 17.44 -8.94 -1.68
N ARG A 371 17.95 -9.58 -0.62
CA ARG A 371 18.29 -11.01 -0.59
C ARG A 371 19.35 -11.46 -1.62
N VAL A 372 20.15 -10.53 -2.15
CA VAL A 372 21.28 -10.85 -3.04
C VAL A 372 22.61 -10.61 -2.32
N GLY A 373 23.34 -11.68 -2.03
CA GLY A 373 24.72 -11.62 -1.52
C GLY A 373 25.76 -11.54 -2.65
N GLN A 374 27.05 -11.40 -2.29
CA GLN A 374 28.13 -11.40 -3.29
C GLN A 374 28.22 -12.72 -4.05
N THR A 375 28.03 -13.85 -3.38
CA THR A 375 28.04 -15.19 -3.98
C THR A 375 26.91 -15.36 -4.99
N THR A 376 25.68 -15.01 -4.59
CA THR A 376 24.51 -15.03 -5.48
C THR A 376 24.68 -14.08 -6.66
N ALA A 377 25.23 -12.88 -6.44
CA ALA A 377 25.49 -11.93 -7.51
C ALA A 377 26.53 -12.46 -8.52
N ALA A 378 27.58 -13.14 -8.06
CA ALA A 378 28.56 -13.78 -8.93
C ALA A 378 27.94 -14.90 -9.78
N LYS A 379 27.20 -15.83 -9.14
CA LYS A 379 26.48 -16.91 -9.83
C LYS A 379 25.49 -16.37 -10.86
N PHE A 380 24.72 -15.35 -10.48
CA PHE A 380 23.80 -14.70 -11.39
C PHE A 380 24.51 -14.04 -12.59
N SER A 381 25.63 -13.35 -12.35
CA SER A 381 26.38 -12.70 -13.43
C SER A 381 26.84 -13.73 -14.46
N GLU A 382 27.37 -14.86 -13.98
CA GLU A 382 27.77 -15.98 -14.83
C GLU A 382 26.60 -16.56 -15.61
N PHE A 383 25.46 -16.83 -14.96
CA PHE A 383 24.23 -17.30 -15.60
C PHE A 383 23.72 -16.35 -16.70
N ALA A 384 23.75 -15.05 -16.44
CA ALA A 384 23.32 -14.04 -17.40
C ALA A 384 24.35 -13.78 -18.52
N GLY A 385 25.54 -14.40 -18.45
CA GLY A 385 26.63 -14.22 -19.40
C GLY A 385 27.32 -12.86 -19.30
N PHE A 386 27.37 -12.28 -18.09
CA PHE A 386 28.07 -11.03 -17.79
C PHE A 386 29.22 -11.27 -16.81
N LYS A 387 30.28 -10.46 -16.90
CA LYS A 387 31.33 -10.44 -15.89
C LYS A 387 30.86 -9.67 -14.64
N PRO A 388 31.13 -10.15 -13.42
CA PRO A 388 30.77 -9.44 -12.18
C PRO A 388 31.31 -7.99 -12.11
N GLU A 389 32.43 -7.72 -12.76
CA GLU A 389 33.11 -6.43 -12.81
C GLU A 389 32.55 -5.48 -13.89
N THR A 390 31.65 -5.97 -14.76
CA THR A 390 31.01 -5.15 -15.78
C THR A 390 30.32 -3.95 -15.14
N ARG A 391 30.57 -2.77 -15.68
CA ARG A 391 30.01 -1.51 -15.18
C ARG A 391 28.61 -1.31 -15.72
N ILE A 392 27.63 -1.16 -14.84
CA ILE A 392 26.23 -1.07 -15.28
C ILE A 392 25.98 0.18 -16.14
N GLY A 393 26.64 1.31 -15.84
CA GLY A 393 26.48 2.53 -16.62
C GLY A 393 26.93 2.42 -18.08
N LYS A 394 27.60 1.33 -18.48
CA LYS A 394 28.01 1.06 -19.87
C LYS A 394 27.09 0.10 -20.62
N MET A 395 26.13 -0.53 -19.95
CA MET A 395 25.28 -1.53 -20.57
C MET A 395 24.40 -0.87 -21.64
N SER A 396 24.40 -1.46 -22.83
CA SER A 396 23.50 -1.09 -23.91
C SER A 396 22.04 -1.43 -23.58
N ASN A 397 21.10 -0.86 -24.33
CA ASN A 397 19.68 -1.15 -24.17
C ASN A 397 19.37 -2.66 -24.29
N GLN A 398 20.05 -3.36 -25.20
CA GLN A 398 19.87 -4.81 -25.40
C GLN A 398 20.42 -5.61 -24.22
N GLU A 399 21.57 -5.22 -23.68
CA GLU A 399 22.14 -5.85 -22.48
C GLU A 399 21.27 -5.64 -21.25
N LEU A 400 20.62 -4.48 -21.10
CA LEU A 400 19.68 -4.22 -20.00
C LEU A 400 18.41 -5.08 -20.12
N VAL A 401 17.90 -5.30 -21.34
CA VAL A 401 16.78 -6.23 -21.58
C VAL A 401 17.19 -7.65 -21.20
N LYS A 402 18.34 -8.13 -21.68
CA LYS A 402 18.89 -9.44 -21.32
C LYS A 402 19.05 -9.58 -19.81
N LEU A 403 19.59 -8.57 -19.13
CA LEU A 403 19.73 -8.54 -17.68
C LEU A 403 18.38 -8.69 -16.97
N SER A 404 17.35 -7.95 -17.38
CA SER A 404 16.01 -8.03 -16.80
C SER A 404 15.36 -9.40 -17.00
N GLU A 405 15.45 -9.99 -18.18
CA GLU A 405 14.94 -11.34 -18.44
C GLU A 405 15.68 -12.40 -17.61
N SER A 406 17.00 -12.28 -17.48
CA SER A 406 17.79 -13.18 -16.65
C SER A 406 17.42 -13.06 -15.17
N LEU A 407 17.10 -11.86 -14.66
CA LEU A 407 16.67 -11.67 -13.26
C LEU A 407 15.36 -12.41 -12.95
N GLN A 408 14.49 -12.61 -13.94
CA GLN A 408 13.21 -13.31 -13.79
C GLN A 408 13.35 -14.83 -13.90
N LYS A 409 14.36 -15.33 -14.64
CA LYS A 409 14.56 -16.77 -14.89
C LYS A 409 15.52 -17.46 -13.92
N PHE A 410 16.19 -16.70 -13.05
CA PHE A 410 17.18 -17.25 -12.13
C PHE A 410 16.52 -17.74 -10.84
N ASP A 411 16.51 -19.07 -10.66
CA ASP A 411 15.81 -19.75 -9.56
C ASP A 411 16.57 -19.71 -8.22
N ASP A 412 17.87 -19.42 -8.25
CA ASP A 412 18.77 -19.39 -7.08
C ASP A 412 18.57 -18.15 -6.19
N PHE A 413 17.63 -17.25 -6.53
CA PHE A 413 17.26 -16.15 -5.64
C PHE A 413 16.42 -16.64 -4.46
N LEU A 414 16.81 -16.21 -3.26
CA LEU A 414 16.02 -16.45 -2.06
C LEU A 414 14.70 -15.66 -2.14
N SER A 415 13.63 -16.22 -1.58
CA SER A 415 12.34 -15.53 -1.49
C SER A 415 12.46 -14.13 -0.86
N PRO A 416 11.66 -13.15 -1.32
CA PRO A 416 11.58 -11.81 -0.74
C PRO A 416 11.47 -11.79 0.79
N ASP A 417 12.04 -10.76 1.41
CA ASP A 417 11.96 -10.61 2.87
C ASP A 417 10.54 -10.19 3.31
N PRO A 418 9.83 -10.98 4.13
CA PRO A 418 8.50 -10.61 4.57
C PRO A 418 8.48 -9.64 5.75
N SER A 419 9.64 -9.32 6.33
CA SER A 419 9.77 -8.41 7.48
C SER A 419 9.22 -6.99 7.21
N CYS A 420 9.06 -6.63 5.93
CA CYS A 420 8.48 -5.36 5.52
C CYS A 420 6.96 -5.29 5.65
N LEU A 421 6.31 -6.44 5.74
CA LEU A 421 4.87 -6.55 5.85
C LEU A 421 4.45 -6.39 7.31
N ALA A 422 3.31 -5.74 7.45
CA ALA A 422 2.54 -5.55 8.65
C ALA A 422 1.23 -6.33 8.49
N PRO A 423 1.22 -7.67 8.66
CA PRO A 423 -0.03 -8.42 8.80
C PRO A 423 -0.80 -7.95 10.04
N LEU A 424 -2.08 -8.32 10.16
CA LEU A 424 -2.87 -7.95 11.34
C LEU A 424 -2.52 -8.83 12.55
N GLY A 425 -2.25 -10.10 12.30
CA GLY A 425 -2.06 -11.16 13.29
C GLY A 425 -3.32 -12.01 13.48
N GLU A 426 -3.11 -13.27 13.88
CA GLU A 426 -4.20 -14.22 14.17
C GLU A 426 -5.10 -13.73 15.32
N GLU A 427 -4.49 -13.34 16.45
CA GLU A 427 -5.22 -12.95 17.67
C GLU A 427 -6.08 -11.69 17.48
N PRO A 428 -5.59 -10.57 16.89
CA PRO A 428 -6.44 -9.40 16.68
C PRO A 428 -7.60 -9.67 15.71
N LEU A 429 -7.37 -10.48 14.66
CA LEU A 429 -8.42 -10.84 13.71
C LEU A 429 -9.48 -11.73 14.37
N GLU A 430 -9.06 -12.71 15.17
CA GLU A 430 -9.97 -13.59 15.93
C GLU A 430 -10.83 -12.78 16.93
N LYS A 431 -10.21 -11.86 17.68
CA LYS A 431 -10.96 -10.95 18.58
C LYS A 431 -11.93 -10.05 17.83
N GLY A 432 -11.53 -9.55 16.66
CA GLY A 432 -12.40 -8.79 15.76
C GLY A 432 -13.62 -9.62 15.35
N MET A 433 -13.40 -10.82 14.82
CA MET A 433 -14.48 -11.72 14.39
C MET A 433 -15.42 -12.12 15.53
N ASN A 434 -14.88 -12.46 16.70
CA ASN A 434 -15.68 -12.82 17.87
C ASN A 434 -16.58 -11.66 18.33
N LYS A 435 -16.06 -10.42 18.34
CA LYS A 435 -16.83 -9.25 18.76
C LYS A 435 -17.93 -8.87 17.75
N PHE A 436 -17.66 -9.03 16.46
CA PHE A 436 -18.55 -8.59 15.38
C PHE A 436 -19.65 -9.61 15.06
N PHE A 437 -19.33 -10.89 15.14
CA PHE A 437 -20.24 -11.96 14.71
C PHE A 437 -20.79 -12.80 15.86
N ASN A 438 -20.19 -12.71 17.06
CA ASN A 438 -20.55 -13.51 18.24
C ASN A 438 -20.84 -14.99 17.90
N PRO A 439 -19.87 -15.71 17.27
CA PRO A 439 -20.14 -17.04 16.72
C PRO A 439 -19.98 -18.15 17.75
N ASP A 440 -20.59 -19.31 17.50
CA ASP A 440 -20.39 -20.53 18.31
C ASP A 440 -19.01 -21.15 18.09
N PHE A 441 -18.44 -20.93 16.90
CA PHE A 441 -17.11 -21.39 16.52
C PHE A 441 -16.39 -20.30 15.74
N CYS A 442 -15.14 -20.03 16.08
CA CYS A 442 -14.24 -19.13 15.36
C CYS A 442 -12.87 -19.77 15.26
N ALA A 443 -12.22 -19.65 14.10
CA ALA A 443 -10.84 -20.04 13.91
C ALA A 443 -10.17 -19.14 12.88
N VAL A 444 -8.94 -18.73 13.16
CA VAL A 444 -8.11 -17.88 12.29
C VAL A 444 -6.76 -18.56 12.03
N ILE A 445 -6.15 -18.25 10.88
CA ILE A 445 -4.78 -18.61 10.53
C ILE A 445 -4.09 -17.48 9.78
N GLN A 446 -2.84 -17.23 10.12
CA GLN A 446 -1.89 -16.44 9.34
C GLN A 446 -0.91 -17.41 8.67
N ARG A 447 -0.89 -17.41 7.33
CA ARG A 447 0.04 -18.24 6.57
C ARG A 447 1.47 -17.69 6.67
N PRO A 448 2.50 -18.54 6.51
CA PRO A 448 3.85 -18.05 6.29
C PRO A 448 3.87 -17.15 5.05
N ALA A 449 4.78 -16.18 5.04
CA ALA A 449 4.88 -15.31 3.89
C ALA A 449 5.34 -16.06 2.64
N SER A 450 4.77 -15.68 1.52
CA SER A 450 5.10 -16.17 0.19
C SER A 450 5.43 -14.98 -0.71
N ALA A 451 5.68 -15.23 -2.00
CA ALA A 451 5.97 -14.18 -2.95
C ALA A 451 5.33 -14.46 -4.30
N TYR A 452 4.96 -13.39 -4.99
CA TYR A 452 4.48 -13.44 -6.37
C TYR A 452 5.16 -12.31 -7.13
N SER A 453 5.70 -12.59 -8.33
CA SER A 453 6.35 -11.54 -9.16
C SER A 453 7.37 -10.67 -8.39
N GLY A 454 8.10 -11.24 -7.42
CA GLY A 454 9.07 -10.51 -6.59
C GLY A 454 8.50 -9.65 -5.46
N PHE A 455 7.18 -9.66 -5.23
CA PHE A 455 6.54 -8.97 -4.12
C PHE A 455 6.20 -9.96 -3.00
N PRO A 456 6.67 -9.75 -1.76
CA PRO A 456 6.26 -10.57 -0.62
C PRO A 456 4.78 -10.37 -0.33
N PHE A 457 4.09 -11.43 0.06
CA PHE A 457 2.72 -11.35 0.56
C PHE A 457 2.46 -12.33 1.69
N VAL A 458 1.47 -12.01 2.53
CA VAL A 458 0.96 -12.86 3.61
C VAL A 458 -0.55 -12.97 3.45
N VAL A 459 -1.08 -14.18 3.64
CA VAL A 459 -2.52 -14.45 3.65
C VAL A 459 -2.96 -14.73 5.07
N GLU A 460 -3.98 -14.02 5.52
CA GLU A 460 -4.69 -14.27 6.77
C GLU A 460 -6.12 -14.65 6.43
N MET A 461 -6.64 -15.72 7.04
CA MET A 461 -8.02 -16.14 6.85
C MET A 461 -8.66 -16.52 8.17
N GLY A 462 -9.96 -16.29 8.28
CA GLY A 462 -10.78 -16.68 9.41
C GLY A 462 -12.09 -17.31 8.97
N ILE A 463 -12.59 -18.26 9.75
CA ILE A 463 -13.93 -18.84 9.62
C ILE A 463 -14.68 -18.65 10.93
N ALA A 464 -15.93 -18.20 10.85
CA ALA A 464 -16.86 -18.13 11.97
C ALA A 464 -18.18 -18.83 11.61
N TYR A 465 -18.74 -19.61 12.54
CA TYR A 465 -19.97 -20.38 12.33
C TYR A 465 -20.93 -20.29 13.52
N GLY A 466 -22.23 -20.17 13.24
CA GLY A 466 -23.29 -20.15 14.25
C GLY A 466 -23.41 -18.81 15.00
N GLY A 467 -24.01 -18.84 16.20
CA GLY A 467 -24.25 -17.65 17.01
C GLY A 467 -25.19 -16.64 16.34
N ASP A 468 -24.79 -15.36 16.31
CA ASP A 468 -25.58 -14.27 15.72
C ASP A 468 -25.45 -14.20 14.17
N ILE A 469 -24.71 -15.12 13.56
CA ILE A 469 -24.56 -15.19 12.10
C ILE A 469 -25.89 -15.67 11.48
N PRO A 470 -26.51 -14.90 10.58
CA PRO A 470 -27.78 -15.29 9.97
C PRO A 470 -27.60 -16.51 9.05
N ALA A 471 -28.53 -17.46 9.14
CA ALA A 471 -28.66 -18.53 8.17
C ALA A 471 -29.06 -17.94 6.81
N GLY A 472 -28.32 -18.29 5.76
CA GLY A 472 -28.51 -17.71 4.43
C GLY A 472 -27.33 -17.97 3.47
N GLY A 473 -26.50 -18.96 3.78
CA GLY A 473 -25.32 -19.28 2.99
C GLY A 473 -24.05 -18.57 3.48
N ILE A 474 -22.98 -18.77 2.72
CA ILE A 474 -21.62 -18.36 3.09
C ILE A 474 -21.43 -16.88 2.78
N LYS A 475 -21.15 -16.07 3.81
CA LYS A 475 -20.80 -14.65 3.64
C LYS A 475 -19.29 -14.48 3.63
N VAL A 476 -18.75 -13.80 2.62
CA VAL A 476 -17.30 -13.60 2.45
C VAL A 476 -16.93 -12.13 2.64
N TYR A 477 -16.06 -11.85 3.60
CA TYR A 477 -15.45 -10.54 3.82
C TYR A 477 -14.04 -10.56 3.25
N ARG A 478 -13.77 -9.66 2.30
CA ARG A 478 -12.51 -9.60 1.55
C ARG A 478 -11.73 -8.35 1.95
N PHE A 479 -10.48 -8.54 2.33
CA PHE A 479 -9.58 -7.46 2.68
C PHE A 479 -8.27 -7.53 1.90
N ALA A 480 -7.77 -6.38 1.46
CA ALA A 480 -6.42 -6.26 0.91
C ALA A 480 -5.70 -5.08 1.58
N ASN A 481 -4.52 -5.31 2.14
CA ASN A 481 -3.77 -4.31 2.93
C ASN A 481 -4.65 -3.57 3.96
N ARG A 482 -5.52 -4.29 4.66
CA ARG A 482 -6.51 -3.75 5.63
C ARG A 482 -7.53 -2.78 5.02
N ILE A 483 -7.84 -2.94 3.73
CA ILE A 483 -8.93 -2.25 3.03
C ILE A 483 -10.04 -3.26 2.73
N PRO A 484 -11.30 -3.00 3.10
CA PRO A 484 -12.42 -3.84 2.66
C PRO A 484 -12.70 -3.68 1.17
N LEU A 485 -12.95 -4.80 0.50
CA LEU A 485 -13.27 -4.87 -0.92
C LEU A 485 -14.78 -5.13 -1.09
N LEU A 486 -15.55 -4.12 -1.50
CA LEU A 486 -17.03 -4.16 -1.46
C LEU A 486 -17.71 -4.24 -2.83
N TYR A 487 -16.98 -3.97 -3.91
CA TYR A 487 -17.48 -4.06 -5.28
C TYR A 487 -16.79 -5.19 -6.05
N ASP A 488 -17.32 -5.49 -7.23
CA ASP A 488 -16.76 -6.42 -8.22
C ASP A 488 -16.39 -7.81 -7.68
N GLU A 489 -17.16 -8.28 -6.69
CA GLU A 489 -17.00 -9.53 -5.96
C GLU A 489 -16.86 -10.75 -6.87
N GLY A 490 -17.71 -10.87 -7.89
CA GLY A 490 -17.80 -12.08 -8.74
C GLY A 490 -16.54 -12.43 -9.54
N SER A 491 -15.53 -11.55 -9.57
CA SER A 491 -14.27 -11.80 -10.27
C SER A 491 -13.06 -11.86 -9.34
N ASP A 492 -13.27 -11.86 -8.03
CA ASP A 492 -12.20 -11.91 -7.03
C ASP A 492 -11.68 -13.33 -6.79
N VAL A 493 -10.35 -13.47 -6.66
CA VAL A 493 -9.68 -14.75 -6.39
C VAL A 493 -10.14 -15.41 -5.09
N VAL A 494 -10.49 -14.64 -4.06
CA VAL A 494 -10.99 -15.19 -2.79
C VAL A 494 -12.33 -15.89 -2.99
N LEU A 495 -13.26 -15.24 -3.71
CA LEU A 495 -14.57 -15.82 -3.97
C LEU A 495 -14.48 -17.05 -4.85
N LYS A 496 -13.61 -17.03 -5.88
CA LYS A 496 -13.27 -18.23 -6.67
C LYS A 496 -12.87 -19.39 -5.74
N VAL A 497 -11.91 -19.16 -4.83
CA VAL A 497 -11.43 -20.19 -3.90
C VAL A 497 -12.52 -20.70 -2.95
N VAL A 498 -13.38 -19.82 -2.43
CA VAL A 498 -14.48 -20.19 -1.53
C VAL A 498 -15.56 -21.00 -2.27
N HIS A 499 -15.88 -20.63 -3.51
CA HIS A 499 -16.86 -21.34 -4.34
C HIS A 499 -16.33 -22.68 -4.87
N ASP A 500 -15.05 -22.77 -5.20
CA ASP A 500 -14.38 -24.02 -5.63
C ASP A 500 -14.28 -25.05 -4.49
N THR A 501 -14.51 -24.64 -3.25
CA THR A 501 -14.39 -25.52 -2.07
C THR A 501 -15.65 -26.36 -1.89
N ASP A 502 -15.49 -27.68 -1.86
CA ASP A 502 -16.57 -28.62 -1.55
C ASP A 502 -16.86 -28.66 -0.03
N TRP A 503 -17.78 -27.80 0.40
CA TRP A 503 -18.20 -27.64 1.81
C TRP A 503 -18.86 -28.88 2.40
N THR A 504 -19.42 -29.77 1.57
CA THR A 504 -20.08 -31.00 2.04
C THR A 504 -19.08 -31.95 2.70
N ARG A 505 -17.83 -31.99 2.22
CA ARG A 505 -16.72 -32.75 2.83
C ARG A 505 -16.42 -32.30 4.25
N TYR A 506 -16.73 -31.06 4.58
CA TYR A 506 -16.51 -30.47 5.89
C TYR A 506 -17.77 -30.47 6.76
N LYS A 507 -18.80 -31.25 6.39
CA LYS A 507 -20.07 -31.42 7.11
C LYS A 507 -20.90 -30.13 7.19
N VAL A 508 -20.67 -29.19 6.29
CA VAL A 508 -21.47 -27.98 6.11
C VAL A 508 -22.45 -28.22 4.96
N LYS A 509 -23.76 -28.09 5.23
CA LYS A 509 -24.84 -28.41 4.28
C LYS A 509 -25.90 -27.31 4.26
N GLY A 510 -26.64 -27.22 3.16
CA GLY A 510 -27.75 -26.26 3.00
C GLY A 510 -27.25 -24.81 2.96
N ASP A 511 -27.98 -23.93 3.67
CA ASP A 511 -27.67 -22.51 3.81
C ASP A 511 -27.03 -22.22 5.19
N PRO A 512 -25.74 -22.57 5.38
CA PRO A 512 -25.10 -22.50 6.68
C PRO A 512 -24.98 -21.05 7.19
N PRO A 513 -25.06 -20.81 8.50
CA PRO A 513 -24.65 -19.54 9.11
C PRO A 513 -23.12 -19.47 9.19
N LEU A 514 -22.47 -19.29 8.03
CA LEU A 514 -21.01 -19.34 7.88
C LEU A 514 -20.45 -18.01 7.34
N VAL A 515 -19.45 -17.48 8.03
CA VAL A 515 -18.68 -16.31 7.62
C VAL A 515 -17.24 -16.73 7.33
N VAL A 516 -16.71 -16.27 6.19
CA VAL A 516 -15.30 -16.39 5.82
C VAL A 516 -14.71 -14.99 5.72
N VAL A 517 -13.64 -14.74 6.47
CA VAL A 517 -12.86 -13.49 6.38
C VAL A 517 -11.53 -13.80 5.71
N SER A 518 -11.13 -13.00 4.74
CA SER A 518 -9.84 -13.12 4.06
C SER A 518 -9.10 -11.79 4.06
N HIS A 519 -7.80 -11.82 4.29
CA HIS A 519 -6.95 -10.65 4.22
C HIS A 519 -5.65 -10.99 3.50
N ILE A 520 -5.38 -10.25 2.41
CA ILE A 520 -4.16 -10.35 1.63
C ILE A 520 -3.32 -9.11 1.92
N CYS A 521 -2.11 -9.33 2.44
CA CYS A 521 -1.17 -8.30 2.82
C CYS A 521 0.06 -8.36 1.92
N SER A 522 0.40 -7.27 1.21
CA SER A 522 1.58 -7.21 0.34
C SER A 522 2.09 -5.78 0.14
N THR A 523 3.36 -5.63 -0.25
CA THR A 523 3.91 -4.34 -0.72
C THR A 523 3.20 -3.83 -1.97
N ARG A 524 2.67 -4.75 -2.78
CA ARG A 524 1.86 -4.43 -3.96
C ARG A 524 0.73 -5.45 -4.01
N ILE A 525 -0.52 -5.00 -4.11
CA ILE A 525 -1.65 -5.92 -4.34
C ILE A 525 -1.94 -5.93 -5.85
N PRO A 526 -2.10 -7.10 -6.49
CA PRO A 526 -2.36 -7.18 -7.92
C PRO A 526 -3.86 -6.93 -8.17
N TYR A 527 -4.32 -5.69 -8.05
CA TYR A 527 -5.71 -5.34 -8.36
C TYR A 527 -6.00 -5.50 -9.86
N LYS A 528 -7.22 -5.92 -10.25
CA LYS A 528 -7.61 -5.96 -11.67
C LYS A 528 -7.98 -4.56 -12.21
N THR A 529 -8.48 -3.70 -11.33
CA THR A 529 -8.93 -2.34 -11.68
C THR A 529 -8.19 -1.28 -10.85
N VAL A 530 -8.13 -0.04 -11.37
CA VAL A 530 -7.55 1.11 -10.64
C VAL A 530 -8.34 1.44 -9.37
N GLY A 531 -9.64 1.11 -9.36
CA GLY A 531 -10.54 1.30 -8.23
C GLY A 531 -10.26 0.40 -7.02
N LYS A 532 -9.35 -0.59 -7.13
CA LYS A 532 -8.92 -1.51 -6.06
C LYS A 532 -10.05 -2.34 -5.43
N GLU A 533 -11.00 -2.83 -6.21
CA GLU A 533 -12.19 -3.55 -5.69
C GLU A 533 -12.05 -5.07 -5.69
N ASN A 534 -11.09 -5.61 -6.45
CA ASN A 534 -10.87 -7.05 -6.55
C ASN A 534 -9.40 -7.39 -6.83
N VAL A 535 -9.00 -8.55 -6.33
CA VAL A 535 -7.63 -9.08 -6.50
C VAL A 535 -7.58 -10.00 -7.72
N ALA A 536 -6.54 -9.82 -8.53
CA ALA A 536 -6.29 -10.62 -9.72
C ALA A 536 -5.91 -12.05 -9.38
N ASP A 537 -6.23 -12.95 -10.31
CA ASP A 537 -5.99 -14.38 -10.17
C ASP A 537 -4.51 -14.69 -10.44
N ARG A 538 -3.71 -14.67 -9.38
CA ARG A 538 -2.30 -15.08 -9.39
C ARG A 538 -2.21 -16.45 -8.74
N GLN A 539 -1.56 -17.40 -9.43
CA GLN A 539 -1.50 -18.79 -9.00
C GLN A 539 -0.91 -18.96 -7.60
N GLU A 540 0.10 -18.16 -7.25
CA GLU A 540 0.77 -18.19 -5.94
C GLU A 540 -0.18 -17.73 -4.82
N ILE A 541 -0.97 -16.68 -5.08
CA ILE A 541 -1.96 -16.15 -4.13
C ILE A 541 -3.12 -17.15 -3.99
N GLU A 542 -3.65 -17.66 -5.11
CA GLU A 542 -4.72 -18.65 -5.13
C GLU A 542 -4.34 -19.90 -4.33
N ARG A 543 -3.11 -20.39 -4.51
CA ARG A 543 -2.58 -21.56 -3.79
C ARG A 543 -2.56 -21.33 -2.28
N GLU A 544 -2.02 -20.19 -1.81
CA GLU A 544 -1.98 -19.92 -0.36
C GLU A 544 -3.36 -19.69 0.25
N LEU A 545 -4.29 -19.06 -0.48
CA LEU A 545 -5.70 -18.95 -0.07
C LEU A 545 -6.34 -20.33 0.07
N LYS A 546 -6.16 -21.24 -0.90
CA LYS A 546 -6.66 -22.62 -0.83
C LYS A 546 -6.11 -23.36 0.38
N LEU A 547 -4.81 -23.27 0.63
CA LEU A 547 -4.17 -23.93 1.77
C LEU A 547 -4.66 -23.38 3.12
N ALA A 548 -4.85 -22.06 3.24
CA ALA A 548 -5.41 -21.42 4.42
C ALA A 548 -6.86 -21.87 4.67
N LEU A 549 -7.70 -21.82 3.63
CA LEU A 549 -9.10 -22.23 3.71
C LEU A 549 -9.22 -23.71 4.09
N GLN A 550 -8.47 -24.61 3.44
CA GLN A 550 -8.46 -26.03 3.76
C GLN A 550 -8.08 -26.31 5.22
N TYR A 551 -7.11 -25.57 5.76
CA TYR A 551 -6.72 -25.69 7.16
C TYR A 551 -7.87 -25.32 8.11
N LEU A 552 -8.56 -24.20 7.84
CA LEU A 552 -9.69 -23.75 8.65
C LEU A 552 -10.90 -24.68 8.51
N SER A 553 -11.21 -25.14 7.30
CA SER A 553 -12.31 -26.06 7.03
C SER A 553 -12.13 -27.41 7.73
N ARG A 554 -10.88 -27.89 7.92
CA ARG A 554 -10.60 -29.06 8.76
C ARG A 554 -10.92 -28.82 10.24
N LYS A 555 -10.59 -27.64 10.79
CA LYS A 555 -10.97 -27.27 12.17
C LYS A 555 -12.49 -27.18 12.32
N LEU A 556 -13.17 -26.55 11.36
CA LEU A 556 -14.63 -26.48 11.33
C LEU A 556 -15.26 -27.88 11.29
N SER A 557 -14.74 -28.78 10.45
CA SER A 557 -15.25 -30.16 10.36
C SER A 557 -15.16 -30.92 11.68
N SER A 558 -14.09 -30.72 12.45
CA SER A 558 -13.94 -31.28 13.81
C SER A 558 -15.03 -30.74 14.75
N TYR A 559 -15.27 -29.43 14.73
CA TYR A 559 -16.35 -28.80 15.49
C TYR A 559 -17.75 -29.33 15.08
N MET A 560 -18.05 -29.37 13.79
CA MET A 560 -19.31 -29.89 13.24
C MET A 560 -19.55 -31.36 13.60
N SER A 561 -18.47 -32.14 13.68
CA SER A 561 -18.54 -33.54 14.12
C SER A 561 -18.99 -33.66 15.57
N LYS A 562 -18.40 -32.86 16.47
CA LYS A 562 -18.78 -32.81 17.89
C LYS A 562 -20.21 -32.33 18.07
N LYS A 563 -20.60 -31.26 17.36
CA LYS A 563 -21.97 -30.74 17.37
C LYS A 563 -22.99 -31.79 16.91
N GLY A 564 -22.71 -32.48 15.80
CA GLY A 564 -23.58 -33.54 15.29
C GLY A 564 -23.72 -34.74 16.25
N GLN A 565 -22.65 -35.10 16.98
CA GLN A 565 -22.70 -36.14 18.01
C GLN A 565 -23.60 -35.74 19.17
N ALA A 566 -23.45 -34.51 19.69
CA ALA A 566 -24.29 -33.98 20.76
C ALA A 566 -25.77 -33.89 20.34
N GLU A 567 -26.05 -33.44 19.11
CA GLU A 567 -27.43 -33.41 18.60
C GLU A 567 -28.04 -34.82 18.46
N MET A 568 -27.26 -35.81 18.03
CA MET A 568 -27.70 -37.20 17.94
C MET A 568 -27.95 -37.82 19.32
N ALA A 569 -27.07 -37.57 20.28
CA ALA A 569 -27.23 -38.06 21.65
C ALA A 569 -28.46 -37.42 22.33
N LYS A 570 -28.68 -36.11 22.17
CA LYS A 570 -29.92 -35.44 22.61
C LYS A 570 -31.18 -36.01 21.95
N ARG A 571 -31.15 -36.29 20.64
CA ARG A 571 -32.27 -36.94 19.93
C ARG A 571 -32.52 -38.35 20.46
N ARG A 572 -31.46 -39.11 20.73
CA ARG A 572 -31.54 -40.46 21.29
C ARG A 572 -32.14 -40.45 22.70
N ALA A 573 -31.67 -39.54 23.56
CA ALA A 573 -32.20 -39.35 24.91
C ALA A 573 -33.69 -38.98 24.88
N ASN A 574 -34.10 -38.07 23.99
CA ASN A 574 -35.51 -37.70 23.81
C ASN A 574 -36.37 -38.87 23.32
N LEU A 575 -35.86 -39.68 22.38
CA LEU A 575 -36.53 -40.90 21.92
C LEU A 575 -36.70 -41.89 23.07
N TYR A 576 -35.65 -42.15 23.84
CA TYR A 576 -35.70 -43.06 24.97
C TYR A 576 -36.66 -42.57 26.07
N ALA A 577 -36.66 -41.28 26.39
CA ALA A 577 -37.62 -40.69 27.32
C ALA A 577 -39.08 -40.90 26.88
N LYS A 578 -39.36 -40.95 25.57
CA LYS A 578 -40.70 -41.21 25.03
C LYS A 578 -41.05 -42.70 25.03
N TYR A 579 -40.14 -43.57 24.61
CA TYR A 579 -40.44 -44.98 24.34
C TYR A 579 -40.19 -45.94 25.52
N ILE A 580 -39.22 -45.65 26.39
CA ILE A 580 -38.92 -46.51 27.54
C ILE A 580 -40.12 -46.67 28.49
N PRO A 581 -40.89 -45.62 28.82
CA PRO A 581 -42.10 -45.78 29.65
C PRO A 581 -43.15 -46.70 29.00
N LEU A 582 -43.37 -46.57 27.69
CA LEU A 582 -44.30 -47.44 26.93
C LEU A 582 -43.85 -48.90 26.94
N ILE A 583 -42.55 -49.15 26.74
CA ILE A 583 -41.99 -50.51 26.78
C ILE A 583 -42.14 -51.10 28.19
N ALA A 584 -41.88 -50.32 29.23
CA ALA A 584 -42.05 -50.77 30.62
C ALA A 584 -43.52 -51.12 30.92
N GLN A 585 -44.47 -50.31 30.44
CA GLN A 585 -45.90 -50.57 30.58
C GLN A 585 -46.31 -51.86 29.87
N PHE A 586 -45.99 -52.02 28.57
CA PHE A 586 -46.36 -53.21 27.80
C PHE A 586 -45.70 -54.49 28.34
N ALA A 587 -44.43 -54.42 28.76
CA ALA A 587 -43.76 -55.56 29.37
C ALA A 587 -44.39 -55.98 30.71
N THR A 588 -44.93 -55.03 31.47
CA THR A 588 -45.63 -55.29 32.73
C THR A 588 -46.97 -56.00 32.47
N GLU A 589 -47.71 -55.52 31.47
CA GLU A 589 -48.98 -56.11 31.02
C GLU A 589 -48.79 -57.55 30.50
N LEU A 590 -47.83 -57.76 29.58
CA LEU A 590 -47.51 -59.07 29.01
C LEU A 590 -47.04 -60.10 30.04
N SER A 591 -46.32 -59.66 31.08
CA SER A 591 -45.80 -60.55 32.12
C SER A 591 -46.81 -60.82 33.25
N GLY A 592 -48.01 -60.24 33.20
CA GLY A 592 -49.04 -60.39 34.23
C GLY A 592 -48.66 -59.79 35.59
N LYS A 593 -47.65 -58.92 35.64
CA LYS A 593 -47.18 -58.28 36.87
C LYS A 593 -47.92 -56.95 37.10
N LYS A 594 -48.03 -56.51 38.36
CA LYS A 594 -48.68 -55.24 38.72
C LYS A 594 -47.72 -54.05 38.85
N LYS A 595 -46.40 -54.31 38.90
CA LYS A 595 -45.38 -53.29 39.17
C LYS A 595 -44.46 -53.13 37.98
N GLU A 596 -44.36 -51.91 37.49
CA GLU A 596 -43.45 -51.57 36.40
C GLU A 596 -41.98 -51.73 36.80
N PRO A 597 -41.11 -52.16 35.86
CA PRO A 597 -39.66 -52.10 36.03
C PRO A 597 -39.20 -50.67 36.37
N ASN A 598 -38.16 -50.53 37.20
CA ASN A 598 -37.63 -49.20 37.54
C ASN A 598 -36.75 -48.65 36.40
N TYR A 599 -37.39 -48.13 35.36
CA TYR A 599 -36.73 -47.55 34.19
C TYR A 599 -36.18 -46.13 34.42
N LYS A 600 -36.57 -45.48 35.53
CA LYS A 600 -36.12 -44.11 35.86
C LYS A 600 -34.61 -44.00 36.06
N LYS A 601 -33.95 -45.06 36.52
CA LYS A 601 -32.48 -45.13 36.63
C LYS A 601 -31.79 -45.07 35.25
N MET A 602 -32.34 -45.76 34.25
CA MET A 602 -31.77 -45.78 32.89
C MET A 602 -31.89 -44.40 32.20
N LEU A 603 -32.94 -43.64 32.52
CA LEU A 603 -33.11 -42.28 32.02
C LEU A 603 -32.19 -41.26 32.72
N GLN A 604 -31.77 -41.51 33.96
CA GLN A 604 -30.88 -40.61 34.71
C GLN A 604 -29.40 -40.80 34.35
N GLU A 605 -28.95 -42.03 34.07
CA GLU A 605 -27.54 -42.32 33.74
C GLU A 605 -27.11 -41.76 32.37
N GLU A 606 -28.01 -41.63 31.39
CA GLU A 606 -27.66 -41.05 30.08
C GLU A 606 -27.61 -39.51 30.08
N VAL A 607 -28.38 -38.82 30.94
CA VAL A 607 -28.43 -37.34 30.96
C VAL A 607 -27.15 -36.73 31.52
N ILE A 608 -26.42 -37.46 32.37
CA ILE A 608 -25.24 -36.96 33.08
C ILE A 608 -23.99 -36.89 32.18
N VAL A 609 -23.99 -37.52 31.01
CA VAL A 609 -22.80 -37.60 30.13
C VAL A 609 -22.59 -36.34 29.26
N GLU A 610 -23.56 -35.41 29.20
CA GLU A 610 -23.52 -34.27 28.26
C GLU A 610 -23.32 -32.87 28.85
N GLU A 611 -23.26 -32.69 30.18
CA GLU A 611 -22.83 -31.41 30.77
C GLU A 611 -21.30 -31.27 30.79
N VAL A 612 -20.66 -31.41 29.63
CA VAL A 612 -19.26 -30.98 29.48
C VAL A 612 -19.28 -29.48 29.19
N LYS A 613 -18.87 -28.72 30.20
CA LYS A 613 -18.70 -27.26 30.25
C LYS A 613 -18.39 -26.63 28.89
N SER A 614 -19.23 -25.65 28.55
CA SER A 614 -19.07 -24.62 27.52
C SER A 614 -17.73 -23.92 27.55
#